data_AF-A0A9J6GUF8-F1
#
_entry.id   AF-A0A9J6GUF8-F1
#
_cell.length_a   1.000
_cell.length_b   1.000
_cell.length_c   1.000
_cell.angle_alpha   90.00
_cell.angle_beta   90.00
_cell.angle_gamma   90.00
#
_symmetry.space_group_name_H-M   'P 1'
#
loop_
_entity.id
_entity.type
_entity.pdbx_description
1 polymer ?
#
loop_
_entity_poly.entity_id
_entity_poly.type
_entity_poly.pdbx_seq_one_letter_code
_entity_poly.pdbx_strand_id
1 'polypeptide(L)'
;MLMRTARSIGNWLAVLQIQKQLGFTTKRQVQPGNAAEVRTALFIAEHSSIMTADHLCQLYKKSFPDSEAARAYQMRRSKCASLIKKLLGPRFKADVPQDIGDSYYSLIIDESTDVCVTKFLAISIIYHSVTKLRIVITFLNLCTLEVCTSPL
;
A
#
# COMPACT_ATOMS: atom_id res chain seq x y z
N MET A 1 -60.71 14.84 48.36
CA MET A 1 -61.55 14.01 47.48
C MET A 1 -60.75 13.77 46.20
N LEU A 2 -60.44 12.49 45.92
CA LEU A 2 -59.84 11.89 44.71
C LEU A 2 -58.57 12.51 44.09
N MET A 3 -57.40 11.87 44.21
CA MET A 3 -56.90 10.70 43.44
C MET A 3 -56.52 10.98 41.98
N ARG A 4 -55.21 10.80 41.70
CA ARG A 4 -54.57 10.02 40.61
C ARG A 4 -54.95 10.43 39.17
N THR A 5 -54.04 10.65 38.23
CA THR A 5 -52.94 9.76 37.78
C THR A 5 -52.00 10.55 36.86
N ALA A 6 -50.70 10.45 37.09
CA ALA A 6 -49.67 10.83 36.12
C ALA A 6 -49.87 10.03 34.83
N ARG A 7 -50.06 10.73 33.70
CA ARG A 7 -50.13 10.11 32.39
C ARG A 7 -48.76 9.51 32.08
N SER A 8 -48.77 8.18 31.90
CA SER A 8 -47.76 7.32 31.32
C SER A 8 -46.70 8.08 30.51
N ILE A 9 -45.58 8.39 31.17
CA ILE A 9 -44.33 8.67 30.50
C ILE A 9 -43.94 7.35 29.84
N GLY A 10 -44.10 7.30 28.52
CA GLY A 10 -43.77 6.14 27.71
C GLY A 10 -42.40 5.61 28.08
N ASN A 11 -42.28 4.28 28.09
CA ASN A 11 -41.14 3.53 28.55
C ASN A 11 -39.86 3.95 27.77
N TRP A 12 -39.15 4.97 28.23
CA TRP A 12 -37.90 5.46 27.63
C TRP A 12 -36.81 4.38 27.62
N LEU A 13 -36.95 3.36 28.47
CA LEU A 13 -36.09 2.18 28.48
C LEU A 13 -36.22 1.35 27.18
N ALA A 14 -37.40 1.36 26.53
CA ALA A 14 -37.60 0.62 25.27
C ALA A 14 -36.92 1.30 24.07
N VAL A 15 -36.77 2.62 24.08
CA VAL A 15 -36.12 3.37 22.99
C VAL A 15 -34.60 3.18 23.03
N LEU A 16 -34.01 3.01 24.21
CA LEU A 16 -32.57 2.78 24.37
C LEU A 16 -32.10 1.38 23.95
N GLN A 17 -33.02 0.42 23.79
CA GLN A 17 -32.67 -0.96 23.42
C GLN A 17 -32.61 -1.22 21.91
N ILE A 18 -33.01 -0.25 21.07
CA ILE A 18 -32.93 -0.36 19.60
C ILE A 18 -31.93 0.67 19.05
N GLN A 19 -30.76 0.79 19.68
CA GLN A 19 -29.57 1.16 18.92
C GLN A 19 -28.72 -0.08 18.82
N LYS A 20 -28.85 -0.78 17.69
CA LYS A 20 -27.89 -1.80 17.27
C LYS A 20 -26.54 -1.11 17.33
N GLN A 21 -25.70 -1.45 18.32
CA GLN A 21 -24.36 -0.89 18.38
C GLN A 21 -23.75 -1.19 17.01
N LEU A 22 -23.45 -0.13 16.26
CA LEU A 22 -22.70 -0.27 15.03
C LEU A 22 -21.40 -0.93 15.47
N GLY A 23 -21.25 -2.19 15.09
CA GLY A 23 -20.01 -2.92 15.27
C GLY A 23 -18.98 -2.21 14.42
N PHE A 24 -18.38 -1.14 14.94
CA PHE A 24 -17.14 -0.63 14.42
C PHE A 24 -16.15 -1.76 14.68
N THR A 25 -15.98 -2.64 13.70
CA THR A 25 -14.75 -3.40 13.59
C THR A 25 -13.67 -2.35 13.53
N THR A 26 -13.01 -2.10 14.67
CA THR A 26 -11.72 -1.43 14.71
C THR A 26 -10.88 -2.15 13.68
N LYS A 27 -10.66 -1.52 12.52
CA LYS A 27 -9.67 -2.01 11.57
C LYS A 27 -8.41 -2.18 12.39
N ARG A 28 -7.88 -3.40 12.39
CA ARG A 28 -6.71 -3.84 13.15
C ARG A 28 -5.74 -2.67 13.29
N GLN A 29 -5.57 -2.15 14.51
CA GLN A 29 -4.61 -1.08 14.77
C GLN A 29 -3.27 -1.53 14.18
N VAL A 30 -2.77 -0.78 13.19
CA VAL A 30 -1.45 -1.01 12.64
C VAL A 30 -0.50 -0.76 13.81
N GLN A 31 0.15 -1.81 14.32
CA GLN A 31 1.13 -1.64 15.39
C GLN A 31 2.14 -0.56 14.96
N PRO A 32 2.58 0.34 15.84
CA PRO A 32 3.45 1.45 15.47
C PRO A 32 4.75 0.98 14.77
N GLY A 33 5.26 -0.20 15.12
CA GLY A 33 6.37 -0.86 14.41
C GLY A 33 6.07 -1.20 12.95
N ASN A 34 4.82 -1.53 12.62
CA ASN A 34 4.40 -1.86 11.25
C ASN A 34 4.40 -0.62 10.34
N ALA A 35 4.12 0.58 10.87
CA ALA A 35 4.12 1.80 10.08
C ALA A 35 5.55 2.22 9.67
N ALA A 36 6.50 2.11 10.61
CA ALA A 36 7.92 2.37 10.33
C ALA A 36 8.45 1.41 9.26
N GLU A 37 8.14 0.12 9.38
CA GLU A 37 8.53 -0.90 8.43
C GLU A 37 7.97 -0.66 7.02
N VAL A 38 6.69 -0.27 6.90
CA VAL A 38 6.09 0.07 5.61
C VAL A 38 6.77 1.29 4.99
N ARG A 39 7.05 2.33 5.78
CA ARG A 39 7.78 3.52 5.31
C ARG A 39 9.19 3.18 4.86
N THR A 40 9.91 2.35 5.61
CA THR A 40 11.25 1.90 5.21
C THR A 40 11.20 1.01 3.97
N ALA A 41 10.21 0.14 3.83
CA ALA A 41 10.02 -0.67 2.63
C ALA A 41 9.75 0.19 1.39
N LEU A 42 8.96 1.27 1.55
CA LEU A 42 8.72 2.25 0.48
C LEU A 42 10.00 2.98 0.11
N PHE A 43 10.74 3.50 1.09
CA PHE A 43 12.03 4.16 0.87
C PHE A 43 13.02 3.25 0.14
N ILE A 44 13.13 1.99 0.57
CA ILE A 44 14.01 1.01 -0.07
C ILE A 44 13.55 0.76 -1.52
N ALA A 45 12.26 0.60 -1.77
CA ALA A 45 11.74 0.36 -3.12
C ALA A 45 12.05 1.51 -4.09
N GLU A 46 12.09 2.75 -3.60
CA GLU A 46 12.27 3.94 -4.43
C GLU A 46 13.75 4.34 -4.62
N HIS A 47 14.59 4.12 -3.61
CA HIS A 47 15.93 4.73 -3.55
C HIS A 47 17.07 3.79 -3.18
N SER A 48 16.81 2.49 -2.94
CA SER A 48 17.86 1.59 -2.45
C SER A 48 17.73 0.16 -2.99
N SER A 49 18.78 -0.62 -2.77
CA SER A 49 18.72 -2.07 -2.94
C SER A 49 17.99 -2.68 -1.74
N ILE A 50 17.16 -3.70 -2.00
CA ILE A 50 16.54 -4.49 -0.94
C ILE A 50 17.54 -5.08 0.06
N MET A 51 18.79 -5.25 -0.38
CA MET A 51 19.88 -5.78 0.42
C MET A 51 20.20 -4.94 1.66
N THR A 52 19.87 -3.64 1.65
CA THR A 52 20.12 -2.73 2.77
C THR A 52 19.18 -2.93 3.95
N ALA A 53 18.05 -3.63 3.76
CA ALA A 53 17.01 -3.79 4.78
C ALA A 53 17.53 -4.39 6.11
N ASP A 54 18.38 -5.43 6.04
CA ASP A 54 18.92 -6.11 7.22
C ASP A 54 19.85 -5.17 8.01
N HIS A 55 20.71 -4.43 7.30
CA HIS A 55 21.70 -3.54 7.91
C HIS A 55 21.06 -2.27 8.47
N LEU A 56 20.01 -1.75 7.82
CA LEU A 56 19.23 -0.62 8.33
C LEU A 56 18.54 -0.96 9.66
N CYS A 57 18.01 -2.17 9.82
CA CYS A 57 17.44 -2.62 11.09
C CYS A 57 18.50 -2.65 12.21
N GLN A 58 19.70 -3.14 11.91
CA GLN A 58 20.81 -3.14 12.87
C GLN A 58 21.26 -1.71 13.22
N LEU A 59 21.32 -0.83 12.22
CA LEU A 59 21.67 0.56 12.41
C LEU A 59 20.69 1.26 13.35
N TYR A 60 19.38 1.13 13.14
CA TYR A 60 18.39 1.75 14.03
C TYR A 60 18.53 1.30 15.49
N LYS A 61 18.77 0.01 15.72
CA LYS A 61 18.97 -0.52 17.09
C LYS A 61 20.25 -0.01 17.75
N LYS A 62 21.32 0.18 16.97
CA LYS A 62 22.62 0.68 17.46
C LYS A 62 22.62 2.19 17.67
N SER A 63 21.98 2.94 16.77
CA SER A 63 21.90 4.41 16.82
C SER A 63 20.94 4.91 17.90
N PHE A 64 19.91 4.13 18.24
CA PHE A 64 18.87 4.51 19.20
C PHE A 64 18.63 3.41 20.24
N PRO A 65 19.62 3.09 21.09
CA PRO A 65 19.55 1.96 22.03
C PRO A 65 18.45 2.11 23.09
N ASP A 66 18.13 3.34 23.47
CA ASP A 66 17.13 3.67 24.49
C ASP A 66 15.71 3.75 23.93
N SER A 67 15.54 3.71 22.61
CA SER A 67 14.24 3.77 21.96
C SER A 67 13.59 2.39 21.94
N GLU A 68 12.46 2.26 22.63
CA GLU A 68 11.62 1.05 22.56
C GLU A 68 11.18 0.78 21.11
N ALA A 69 10.84 1.83 20.36
CA ALA A 69 10.44 1.71 18.96
C ALA A 69 11.57 1.14 18.09
N ALA A 70 12.82 1.59 18.27
CA ALA A 70 13.97 1.04 17.55
C ALA A 70 14.26 -0.41 17.94
N ARG A 71 14.08 -0.77 19.22
CA ARG A 71 14.23 -2.14 19.71
C ARG A 71 13.16 -3.08 19.15
N ALA A 72 11.91 -2.60 19.06
CA ALA A 72 10.77 -3.32 18.51
C ALA A 72 10.79 -3.40 16.97
N TYR A 73 11.52 -2.51 16.29
CA TYR A 73 11.64 -2.51 14.83
C TYR A 73 12.33 -3.80 14.32
N GLN A 74 11.65 -4.54 13.45
CA GLN A 74 12.13 -5.83 12.94
C GLN A 74 11.92 -5.92 11.44
N MET A 75 12.91 -5.47 10.69
CA MET A 75 12.92 -5.55 9.24
C MET A 75 14.05 -6.46 8.76
N ARG A 76 13.67 -7.47 7.98
CA ARG A 76 14.59 -8.29 7.18
C ARG A 76 14.28 -8.17 5.70
N ARG A 77 15.22 -8.58 4.85
CA ARG A 77 15.04 -8.63 3.37
C ARG A 77 13.74 -9.31 2.94
N SER A 78 13.43 -10.49 3.49
CA SER A 78 12.21 -11.22 3.15
C SER A 78 10.93 -10.47 3.54
N LYS A 79 10.93 -9.80 4.69
CA LYS A 79 9.81 -8.99 5.17
C LYS A 79 9.64 -7.74 4.31
N CYS A 80 10.73 -7.03 4.02
CA CYS A 80 10.74 -5.89 3.09
C CYS A 80 10.20 -6.31 1.71
N ALA A 81 10.69 -7.42 1.15
CA ALA A 81 10.21 -7.96 -0.12
C ALA A 81 8.71 -8.27 -0.07
N SER A 82 8.23 -8.87 1.02
CA SER A 82 6.82 -9.17 1.20
C SER A 82 5.96 -7.89 1.30
N LEU A 83 6.42 -6.85 1.99
CA LEU A 83 5.72 -5.57 2.06
C LEU A 83 5.66 -4.91 0.68
N ILE A 84 6.77 -4.89 -0.05
CA ILE A 84 6.81 -4.33 -1.40
C ILE A 84 5.87 -5.11 -2.33
N LYS A 85 5.96 -6.45 -2.35
CA LYS A 85 5.20 -7.29 -3.30
C LYS A 85 3.72 -7.43 -2.96
N LYS A 86 3.37 -7.54 -1.67
CA LYS A 86 2.01 -7.89 -1.25
C LYS A 86 1.18 -6.70 -0.78
N LEU A 87 1.83 -5.60 -0.37
CA LEU A 87 1.14 -4.42 0.14
C LEU A 87 1.31 -3.22 -0.79
N LEU A 88 2.54 -2.77 -1.02
CA LEU A 88 2.81 -1.56 -1.79
C LEU A 88 2.49 -1.75 -3.28
N GLY A 89 2.98 -2.83 -3.89
CA GLY A 89 2.80 -3.12 -5.31
C GLY A 89 1.32 -3.16 -5.74
N PRO A 90 0.46 -3.97 -5.09
CA PRO A 90 -0.97 -4.00 -5.42
C PRO A 90 -1.66 -2.65 -5.22
N ARG A 91 -1.25 -1.88 -4.20
CA ARG A 91 -1.81 -0.55 -3.95
C ARG A 91 -1.49 0.41 -5.09
N PHE A 92 -0.21 0.52 -5.48
CA PHE A 92 0.21 1.38 -6.58
C PHE A 92 -0.38 0.95 -7.93
N LYS A 93 -0.50 -0.36 -8.18
CA LYS A 93 -1.17 -0.87 -9.38
C LYS A 93 -2.65 -0.50 -9.44
N ALA A 94 -3.34 -0.45 -8.29
CA ALA A 94 -4.74 -0.03 -8.23
C ALA A 94 -4.90 1.50 -8.34
N ASP A 95 -3.90 2.27 -7.91
CA ASP A 95 -3.94 3.73 -7.96
C ASP A 95 -3.93 4.28 -9.38
N VAL A 96 -3.19 3.65 -10.30
CA VAL A 96 -3.09 4.11 -11.71
C VAL A 96 -4.46 4.15 -12.42
N PRO A 97 -5.23 3.03 -12.52
CA PRO A 97 -6.54 3.06 -13.17
C PRO A 97 -7.53 3.94 -12.42
N GLN A 98 -7.41 4.04 -11.09
CA GLN A 98 -8.25 4.94 -10.29
C GLN A 98 -7.97 6.43 -10.58
N ASP A 99 -6.72 6.80 -10.84
CA ASP A 99 -6.30 8.17 -11.17
C ASP A 99 -6.63 8.54 -12.63
N ILE A 100 -6.65 7.55 -13.54
CA ILE A 100 -7.03 7.74 -14.95
C ILE A 100 -8.56 7.87 -15.12
N GLY A 101 -9.34 7.00 -14.48
CA GLY A 101 -10.79 6.93 -14.66
C GLY A 101 -11.16 6.65 -16.13
N ASP A 102 -12.11 7.43 -16.67
CA ASP A 102 -12.56 7.34 -18.07
C ASP A 102 -11.72 8.20 -19.04
N SER A 103 -10.56 8.71 -18.59
CA SER A 103 -9.71 9.58 -19.40
C SER A 103 -8.81 8.79 -20.35
N TYR A 104 -8.39 9.44 -21.44
CA TYR A 104 -7.40 8.87 -22.36
C TYR A 104 -6.02 8.73 -21.71
N TYR A 105 -5.30 7.69 -22.13
CA TYR A 105 -3.90 7.44 -21.79
C TYR A 105 -3.14 6.91 -23.01
N SER A 106 -1.82 7.01 -22.95
CA SER A 106 -0.92 6.43 -23.94
C SER A 106 0.02 5.44 -23.26
N LEU A 107 0.49 4.44 -24.01
CA LEU A 107 1.52 3.51 -23.55
C LEU A 107 2.82 3.79 -24.30
N ILE A 108 3.93 3.85 -23.54
CA ILE A 108 5.27 3.78 -24.09
C ILE A 108 5.75 2.35 -23.89
N ILE A 109 6.17 1.74 -25.00
CA ILE A 109 6.69 0.39 -25.02
C ILE A 109 8.11 0.48 -25.57
N ASP A 110 9.08 0.02 -24.78
CA ASP A 110 10.50 0.09 -25.13
C ASP A 110 11.17 -1.27 -24.93
N GLU A 111 11.91 -1.74 -25.93
CA GLU A 111 12.70 -2.98 -25.83
C GLU A 111 14.02 -2.66 -25.14
N SER A 112 14.29 -3.29 -23.99
CA SER A 112 15.59 -3.14 -23.35
C SER A 112 16.62 -4.01 -24.06
N THR A 113 17.65 -3.41 -24.63
CA THR A 113 18.81 -4.10 -25.20
C THR A 113 19.87 -4.33 -24.12
N ASP A 114 19.56 -5.20 -23.14
CA ASP A 114 20.61 -5.76 -22.29
C ASP A 114 21.36 -6.85 -23.07
N VAL A 115 22.66 -7.03 -22.80
CA VAL A 115 23.50 -8.09 -23.42
C VAL A 115 23.13 -9.48 -22.84
N CYS A 116 22.05 -9.56 -22.07
CA CYS A 116 21.51 -10.78 -21.52
C CYS A 116 20.77 -11.62 -22.56
N VAL A 117 20.78 -12.94 -22.34
CA VAL A 117 20.04 -13.92 -23.16
C VAL A 117 18.52 -13.67 -23.14
N THR A 118 18.03 -13.03 -22.07
CA THR A 118 16.61 -12.68 -21.91
C THR A 118 16.37 -11.23 -22.30
N LYS A 119 15.53 -11.03 -23.31
CA LYS A 119 15.04 -9.71 -23.71
C LYS A 119 13.87 -9.30 -22.81
N PHE A 120 13.76 -8.00 -22.52
CA PHE A 120 12.62 -7.45 -21.80
C PHE A 120 11.96 -6.32 -22.56
N LEU A 121 10.65 -6.19 -22.36
CA LEU A 121 9.82 -5.11 -22.86
C LEU A 121 9.35 -4.26 -21.68
N ALA A 122 9.86 -3.05 -21.57
CA ALA A 122 9.45 -2.09 -20.56
C ALA A 122 8.18 -1.37 -21.04
N ILE A 123 7.16 -1.33 -20.19
CA ILE A 123 5.88 -0.69 -20.47
C ILE A 123 5.69 0.43 -19.46
N SER A 124 5.57 1.66 -19.96
CA SER A 124 5.20 2.84 -19.19
C SER A 124 3.87 3.40 -19.68
N ILE A 125 3.12 4.06 -18.80
CA ILE A 125 1.85 4.70 -19.10
C ILE A 125 1.98 6.21 -18.91
N ILE A 126 1.41 6.97 -19.85
CA ILE A 126 1.31 8.42 -19.81
C ILE A 126 -0.17 8.80 -19.76
N TYR A 127 -0.55 9.63 -18.79
CA TYR A 127 -1.91 10.14 -18.66
C TYR A 127 -1.95 11.49 -17.94
N HIS A 128 -3.03 12.24 -18.09
CA HIS A 128 -3.27 13.46 -17.31
C HIS A 128 -3.97 13.10 -15.99
N SER A 129 -3.29 13.27 -14.85
CA SER A 129 -3.90 13.10 -13.54
C SER A 129 -4.65 14.37 -13.15
N VAL A 130 -5.97 14.28 -13.04
CA VAL A 130 -6.82 15.38 -12.56
C VAL A 130 -6.51 15.69 -11.10
N THR A 131 -6.27 14.66 -10.28
CA THR A 131 -5.95 14.82 -8.85
C THR A 131 -4.63 15.58 -8.64
N LYS A 132 -3.63 15.32 -9.49
CA LYS A 132 -2.28 15.93 -9.39
C LYS A 132 -2.11 17.15 -10.30
N LEU A 133 -3.11 17.48 -11.12
CA LEU A 133 -3.10 18.57 -12.10
C LEU A 133 -1.86 18.56 -13.01
N ARG A 134 -1.43 17.37 -13.44
CA ARG A 134 -0.25 17.22 -14.30
C ARG A 134 -0.29 15.95 -15.13
N ILE A 135 0.50 15.94 -16.21
CA ILE A 135 0.82 14.72 -16.94
C ILE A 135 1.72 13.85 -16.04
N VAL A 136 1.33 12.60 -15.88
CA VAL A 136 2.05 11.57 -15.14
C VAL A 136 2.58 10.56 -16.13
N ILE A 137 3.88 10.28 -16.03
CA ILE A 137 4.54 9.16 -16.70
C ILE A 137 4.94 8.19 -15.60
N THR A 138 4.49 6.94 -15.67
CA THR A 138 4.86 5.94 -14.67
C THR A 138 5.08 4.57 -15.29
N PHE A 139 5.98 3.81 -14.69
CA PHE A 139 6.26 2.44 -15.09
C PHE A 139 5.08 1.54 -14.71
N LEU A 140 4.61 0.73 -15.67
CA LEU A 140 3.47 -0.15 -15.50
C LEU A 140 3.90 -1.61 -15.33
N ASN A 141 4.78 -2.09 -16.22
CA ASN A 141 5.23 -3.48 -16.19
C ASN A 141 6.54 -3.70 -16.96
N LEU A 142 7.23 -4.79 -16.64
CA LEU A 142 8.38 -5.30 -17.39
C LEU A 142 8.09 -6.75 -17.76
N CYS A 143 7.94 -7.00 -19.06
CA CYS A 143 7.62 -8.33 -19.58
C CYS A 143 8.87 -8.99 -20.14
N THR A 144 9.08 -10.27 -19.85
CA THR A 144 10.11 -11.08 -20.52
C THR A 144 9.64 -11.44 -21.93
N LEU A 145 10.51 -11.31 -22.91
CA LEU A 145 10.26 -11.78 -24.27
C LEU A 145 10.94 -13.14 -24.46
N GLU A 146 10.17 -14.12 -24.91
CA GLU A 146 10.71 -15.39 -25.36
C GLU A 146 11.30 -15.23 -26.76
N VAL A 147 12.46 -15.82 -27.01
CA VAL A 147 13.12 -15.76 -28.32
C VAL A 147 12.35 -16.66 -29.28
N CYS A 148 11.55 -16.07 -30.17
CA CYS A 148 10.98 -16.80 -31.30
C CYS A 148 12.10 -17.10 -32.30
N THR A 149 12.70 -18.29 -32.22
CA THR A 149 13.53 -18.79 -33.31
C THR A 149 12.58 -19.19 -34.43
N SER A 150 12.62 -18.49 -35.57
CA SER A 150 11.89 -18.93 -36.76
C SER A 150 12.37 -20.34 -37.10
N PRO A 151 11.49 -21.34 -37.26
CA PRO A 151 11.90 -22.61 -37.85
C PRO A 151 12.37 -22.30 -39.28
N LEU A 152 13.63 -22.62 -39.55
CA LEU A 152 14.20 -22.67 -40.89
C LEU A 152 13.65 -23.89 -41.66
#